data_AF-A0A839ZZG8-F1
#
_entry.id   AF-A0A839ZZG8-F1
#
_cell.length_a   1.000
_cell.length_b   1.000
_cell.length_c   1.000
_cell.angle_alpha   90.00
_cell.angle_beta   90.00
_cell.angle_gamma   90.00
#
_symmetry.space_group_name_H-M   'P 1'
#
loop_
_entity.id
_entity.type
_entity.pdbx_description
1 polymer ?
#
loop_
_entity_poly.entity_id
_entity_poly.type
_entity_poly.pdbx_seq_one_letter_code
_entity_poly.pdbx_strand_id
1 'polypeptide(L)' 'MPTVAVNIVAQGRRKRRLLDIRASQAKVIADVRPYADRLPHWLYYRLFDREYFALAIDR' A
#
# COMPACT_ATOMS: atom_id res chain seq x y z
N MET A 1 -6.32 13.90 -10.04
CA MET A 1 -4.98 13.33 -10.31
C MET A 1 -4.15 13.39 -9.04
N PRO A 2 -3.26 12.43 -8.75
CA PRO A 2 -2.42 12.47 -7.55
C PRO A 2 -1.41 13.61 -7.63
N THR A 3 -1.14 14.26 -6.51
CA THR A 3 -0.20 15.38 -6.44
C THR A 3 1.21 14.91 -6.07
N VAL A 4 1.34 13.79 -5.36
CA VAL A 4 2.63 13.23 -4.93
C VAL A 4 2.62 11.71 -5.06
N ALA A 5 3.75 11.14 -5.48
CA ALA A 5 4.01 9.71 -5.45
C ALA A 5 5.25 9.41 -4.60
N VAL A 6 5.12 8.52 -3.62
CA VAL A 6 6.19 8.14 -2.69
C VAL A 6 6.66 6.73 -3.00
N ASN A 7 7.96 6.52 -3.20
CA ASN A 7 8.54 5.18 -3.34
C ASN A 7 8.58 4.48 -1.97
N ILE A 8 8.06 3.25 -1.91
CA ILE A 8 7.91 2.49 -0.67
C ILE A 8 8.70 1.18 -0.64
N VAL A 9 9.54 0.89 -1.64
CA VAL A 9 10.28 -0.38 -1.75
C VAL A 9 11.05 -0.69 -0.47
N ALA A 10 11.78 0.29 0.06
CA ALA A 10 12.54 0.15 1.30
C ALA A 10 11.66 -0.14 2.54
N GLN A 11 10.40 0.30 2.52
CA GLN A 11 9.47 0.19 3.65
C GLN A 11 8.48 -0.98 3.51
N GLY A 12 8.43 -1.67 2.37
CA GLY A 12 7.45 -2.72 2.08
C GLY A 12 7.43 -3.85 3.12
N ARG A 13 8.60 -4.28 3.62
CA ARG A 13 8.68 -5.29 4.70
C ARG A 13 8.05 -4.82 6.00
N ARG A 14 8.32 -3.57 6.41
CA ARG A 14 7.79 -2.99 7.64
C ARG A 14 6.28 -2.75 7.52
N LYS A 15 5.85 -2.22 6.37
CA LYS A 15 4.44 -2.01 6.05
C LYS A 15 3.66 -3.32 6.09
N ARG A 16 4.19 -4.40 5.51
CA ARG A 16 3.58 -5.74 5.60
C ARG A 16 3.36 -6.17 7.05
N ARG A 17 4.40 -6.12 7.89
CA ARG A 17 4.30 -6.57 9.28
C ARG A 17 3.19 -5.83 10.04
N LEU A 18 3.02 -4.54 9.77
CA LEU A 18 1.96 -3.74 10.37
C LEU A 18 0.56 -4.13 9.86
N LEU A 19 0.45 -4.54 8.59
CA LEU A 19 -0.82 -4.98 8.00
C LEU A 19 -1.21 -6.38 8.47
N ASP A 20 -0.23 -7.28 8.65
CA ASP A 20 -0.46 -8.62 9.19
C ASP A 20 -1.02 -8.57 10.62
N ILE A 21 -0.58 -7.59 11.44
CA ILE A 21 -1.10 -7.36 12.80
C ILE A 21 -2.55 -6.84 12.77
N ARG A 22 -2.94 -6.09 11.72
CA ARG A 22 -4.26 -5.49 11.57
C ARG A 22 -5.25 -6.42 10.86
N ALA A 23 -5.18 -7.73 11.14
CA ALA A 23 -6.04 -8.74 10.52
C ALA A 23 -7.54 -8.42 10.66
N SER A 24 -7.97 -7.80 11.76
CA SER A 24 -9.36 -7.36 11.96
C SER A 24 -9.84 -6.28 10.99
N GLN A 25 -8.91 -5.58 10.30
CA GLN A 25 -9.19 -4.55 9.30
C GLN A 25 -8.92 -5.05 7.86
N ALA A 26 -8.81 -6.37 7.65
CA ALA A 26 -8.44 -6.97 6.37
C ALA A 26 -9.29 -6.45 5.19
N LYS A 27 -10.59 -6.21 5.40
CA LYS A 27 -11.50 -5.69 4.36
C LYS A 27 -11.09 -4.31 3.86
N VAL A 28 -10.87 -3.36 4.78
CA VAL A 28 -10.40 -1.99 4.44
C VAL A 28 -9.05 -2.04 3.73
N ILE A 29 -8.19 -2.94 4.19
CA ILE A 29 -6.85 -3.12 3.64
C ILE A 29 -6.92 -3.69 2.21
N ALA A 30 -7.89 -4.57 1.91
CA ALA A 30 -8.11 -5.13 0.58
C ALA A 30 -8.65 -4.07 -0.40
N ASP A 31 -9.56 -3.21 0.06
CA ASP A 31 -10.16 -2.14 -0.76
C ASP A 31 -9.12 -1.16 -1.31
N VAL A 32 -8.03 -0.92 -0.55
CA VAL A 32 -6.95 0.00 -0.94
C VAL A 32 -5.75 -0.70 -1.57
N ARG A 33 -5.68 -2.04 -1.53
CA ARG A 33 -4.56 -2.83 -2.06
C ARG A 33 -5.04 -3.82 -3.12
N PRO A 34 -5.10 -3.39 -4.40
CA PRO A 34 -5.59 -4.24 -5.46
C PRO A 34 -4.70 -5.47 -5.62
N TYR A 35 -5.30 -6.67 -5.63
CA TYR A 35 -4.60 -7.95 -5.84
C TYR A 35 -3.61 -8.35 -4.73
N ALA A 36 -3.70 -7.76 -3.53
CA ALA A 36 -2.85 -8.13 -2.39
C ALA A 36 -2.88 -9.63 -2.06
N ASP A 37 -4.03 -10.26 -2.28
CA ASP A 37 -4.25 -11.68 -1.97
C ASP A 37 -3.89 -12.60 -3.15
N ARG A 38 -3.60 -12.04 -4.34
CA ARG A 38 -3.33 -12.81 -5.57
C ARG A 38 -1.84 -12.93 -5.90
N LEU A 39 -0.99 -12.13 -5.27
CA LEU A 39 0.44 -12.07 -5.56
C LEU A 39 1.28 -12.42 -4.34
N PRO A 40 2.40 -13.13 -4.51
CA PRO A 40 3.39 -13.26 -3.45
C PRO A 40 3.87 -11.90 -2.97
N HIS A 41 3.99 -11.72 -1.66
CA HIS A 41 4.31 -10.44 -1.04
C HIS A 41 5.61 -9.79 -1.56
N TRP A 42 6.63 -10.59 -1.86
CA TRP A 42 7.91 -10.08 -2.39
C TRP A 42 7.74 -9.46 -3.79
N LEU A 43 6.75 -9.91 -4.56
CA LEU A 43 6.44 -9.43 -5.90
C LEU A 43 5.46 -8.25 -5.82
N TYR A 44 4.49 -8.29 -4.90
CA TYR A 44 3.50 -7.22 -4.74
C TYR A 44 4.16 -5.85 -4.56
N TYR A 45 5.10 -5.70 -3.62
CA TYR A 45 5.78 -4.42 -3.36
C TYR A 45 6.84 -4.05 -4.41
N ARG A 46 7.13 -4.93 -5.37
CA ARG A 46 7.93 -4.61 -6.56
C ARG A 46 7.07 -4.05 -7.69
N LEU A 47 5.85 -4.56 -7.85
CA LEU A 47 4.90 -4.09 -8.86
C LEU A 47 4.15 -2.83 -8.41
N PHE A 48 3.82 -2.76 -7.12
CA PHE A 48 3.19 -1.62 -6.45
C PHE A 48 4.20 -0.94 -5.55
N ASP A 49 5.24 -0.38 -6.17
CA ASP A 49 6.40 0.22 -5.51
C ASP A 49 6.16 1.66 -5.02
N ARG A 50 5.01 2.24 -5.38
CA ARG A 50 4.65 3.63 -5.09
C ARG A 50 3.27 3.77 -4.44
N GLU A 51 3.17 4.73 -3.52
CA GLU A 51 1.90 5.20 -2.97
C GLU A 51 1.60 6.61 -3.47
N TYR A 52 0.33 6.85 -3.83
CA TYR A 52 -0.11 8.09 -4.44
C TYR A 52 -0.99 8.88 -3.49
N PHE A 53 -0.72 10.18 -3.35
CA PHE A 53 -1.41 11.07 -2.43
C PHE A 53 -1.89 12.32 -3.15
N ALA A 54 -3.04 12.85 -2.72
CA ALA A 54 -3.53 14.16 -3.10
C ALA A 54 -3.15 15.18 -2.00
N LEU A 55 -2.60 16.32 -2.39
CA LEU A 55 -2.34 17.43 -1.46
C LEU A 55 -3.67 18.03 -1.04
N ALA A 56 -3.91 18.10 0.27
CA ALA A 56 -5.18 18.58 0.84
C ALA A 56 -5.32 20.12 0.84
N ILE A 57 -4.38 20.85 0.24
CA ILE A 57 -4.31 22.32 0.28
C ILE A 57 -5.33 22.97 -0.70
N ASP A 58 -6.02 22.18 -1.50
CA ASP A 58 -6.95 22.65 -2.54
C ASP A 58 -8.41 22.35 -2.15
N ARG A 59 -8.84 22.85 -0.99
CA ARG A 59 -10.24 22.88 -0.56
C ARG A 59 -10.64 24.25 -0.06
#